data_AF-A0A3D3AFR9-F1
#
_entry.id   AF-A0A3D3AFR9-F1
#
_cell.length_a   1.000
_cell.length_b   1.000
_cell.length_c   1.000
_cell.angle_alpha   90.00
_cell.angle_beta   90.00
_cell.angle_gamma   90.00
#
_symmetry.space_group_name_H-M   'P 1'
#
loop_
_entity.id
_entity.type
_entity.pdbx_description
1 polymer ?
#
loop_
_entity_poly.entity_id
_entity_poly.type
_entity_poly.pdbx_seq_one_letter_code
_entity_poly.pdbx_strand_id
1 'polypeptide(L)'
;LVVKEDWVKELMGLSLKNVSVTMKYKDKVIYKDFGEMLFTHFGISGPIVLSGSRSAVDYLPNEVEFIIDLKPALNFNELDRR
;
A
#
# COMPACT_ATOMS: atom_id res chain seq x y z
N LEU A 1 -8.18 -5.48 0.53
CA LEU A 1 -8.80 -4.55 -0.44
C LEU A 1 -8.56 -5.10 -1.84
N VAL A 2 -9.52 -4.93 -2.75
CA VAL A 2 -9.36 -5.26 -4.17
C VAL A 2 -8.71 -4.08 -4.88
N VAL A 3 -7.81 -4.33 -5.82
CA VAL A 3 -7.10 -3.31 -6.60
C VAL A 3 -7.42 -3.47 -8.09
N LYS A 4 -7.28 -2.39 -8.87
CA LYS A 4 -7.58 -2.39 -10.31
C LYS A 4 -6.44 -2.98 -11.15
N GLU A 5 -5.23 -3.00 -10.60
CA GLU A 5 -4.01 -3.41 -11.26
C GLU A 5 -3.91 -4.94 -11.37
N ASP A 6 -3.87 -5.45 -12.60
CA ASP A 6 -3.78 -6.89 -12.86
C ASP A 6 -2.43 -7.51 -12.45
N TRP A 7 -1.34 -6.73 -12.45
CA TRP A 7 0.00 -7.22 -12.07
C TRP A 7 0.08 -7.68 -10.61
N VAL A 8 -0.86 -7.26 -9.76
CA VAL A 8 -0.90 -7.68 -8.34
C VAL A 8 -1.08 -9.20 -8.22
N LYS A 9 -1.73 -9.82 -9.20
CA LYS A 9 -1.89 -11.28 -9.27
C LYS A 9 -0.55 -12.00 -9.43
N GLU A 10 0.40 -11.39 -10.12
CA GLU A 10 1.75 -11.94 -10.34
C GLU A 10 2.59 -11.88 -9.06
N LEU A 11 2.31 -10.92 -8.18
CA LEU A 11 2.98 -10.78 -6.89
C LEU A 11 2.29 -11.51 -5.74
N MET A 12 1.24 -12.27 -6.02
CA MET A 12 0.48 -12.98 -5.00
C MET A 12 1.39 -13.83 -4.09
N GLY A 13 1.17 -13.73 -2.78
CA GLY A 13 1.98 -14.44 -1.78
C GLY A 13 3.26 -13.70 -1.38
N LEU A 14 3.64 -12.64 -2.10
CA LEU A 14 4.74 -11.77 -1.69
C LEU A 14 4.32 -10.94 -0.48
N SER A 15 5.01 -11.18 0.64
CA SER A 15 4.93 -10.35 1.84
C SER A 15 6.01 -9.28 1.80
N LEU A 16 5.60 -8.01 1.89
CA LEU A 16 6.50 -6.88 2.06
C LEU A 16 6.60 -6.53 3.54
N LYS A 17 7.83 -6.35 4.02
CA LYS A 17 8.13 -5.96 5.40
C LYS A 17 8.91 -4.65 5.42
N ASN A 18 8.74 -3.89 6.49
CA ASN A 18 9.39 -2.59 6.67
C ASN A 18 9.06 -1.61 5.53
N VAL A 19 7.80 -1.60 5.12
CA VAL A 19 7.29 -0.70 4.09
C VAL A 19 6.31 0.30 4.69
N SER A 20 6.20 1.48 4.07
CA SER A 20 5.12 2.41 4.39
C SER A 20 4.05 2.35 3.32
N VAL A 21 2.79 2.43 3.73
CA VAL A 21 1.65 2.53 2.83
C VAL A 21 0.96 3.86 3.05
N THR A 22 0.53 4.50 1.98
CA THR A 22 -0.28 5.72 2.04
C THR A 22 -1.52 5.53 1.16
N MET A 23 -2.70 5.76 1.73
CA MET A 23 -3.95 5.83 0.98
C MET A 23 -4.34 7.30 0.81
N LYS A 24 -4.69 7.70 -0.42
CA LYS A 24 -5.16 9.05 -0.71
C LYS A 24 -6.49 9.03 -1.46
N TYR A 25 -7.34 9.98 -1.12
CA TYR A 25 -8.49 10.34 -1.95
C TYR A 25 -8.27 11.76 -2.47
N LYS A 26 -8.05 11.87 -3.78
CA LYS A 26 -7.53 13.11 -4.41
C LYS A 26 -6.24 13.54 -3.70
N ASP A 27 -6.11 14.80 -3.29
CA ASP A 27 -4.92 15.32 -2.61
C ASP A 27 -4.91 15.04 -1.10
N LYS A 28 -5.97 14.43 -0.55
CA LYS A 28 -6.08 14.17 0.89
C LYS A 28 -5.52 12.80 1.24
N VAL A 29 -4.51 12.77 2.10
CA VAL A 29 -4.08 11.54 2.78
C VAL A 29 -5.15 11.13 3.79
N ILE A 30 -5.72 9.94 3.60
CA ILE A 30 -6.79 9.40 4.44
C ILE A 30 -6.28 8.31 5.40
N TYR A 31 -5.13 7.71 5.09
CA TYR A 31 -4.45 6.76 5.94
C TYR A 31 -2.97 6.71 5.57
N LYS A 32 -2.09 6.59 6.57
CA LYS A 32 -0.66 6.35 6.39
C LYS A 32 -0.14 5.53 7.55
N ASP A 33 0.62 4.49 7.26
CA ASP A 33 1.20 3.62 8.29
C ASP A 33 2.47 2.92 7.78
N PHE A 34 3.19 2.28 8.69
CA PHE A 34 4.43 1.56 8.44
C PHE A 34 4.37 0.16 9.06
N GLY A 35 4.80 -0.85 8.31
CA GLY A 35 4.85 -2.22 8.80
C GLY A 35 4.89 -3.26 7.70
N GLU A 36 3.97 -4.22 7.77
CA GLU A 36 3.91 -5.36 6.86
C GLU A 36 2.62 -5.38 6.03
N MET A 37 2.74 -5.73 4.76
CA MET A 37 1.63 -5.95 3.84
C MET A 37 1.84 -7.21 3.00
N LEU A 38 0.76 -7.73 2.42
CA LEU A 38 0.73 -8.95 1.62
C LEU A 38 -0.04 -8.71 0.33
N PHE A 39 0.52 -9.12 -0.80
CA PHE A 39 -0.22 -9.21 -2.06
C PHE A 39 -1.06 -10.50 -2.08
N THR A 40 -2.32 -10.38 -2.50
CA THR A 40 -3.29 -11.48 -2.61
C THR A 40 -3.74 -11.68 -4.05
N HIS A 41 -4.58 -12.69 -4.28
CA HIS A 41 -5.11 -13.03 -5.60
C HIS A 41 -5.84 -11.89 -6.31
N PHE A 42 -6.34 -10.90 -5.59
CA PHE A 42 -7.19 -9.85 -6.15
C PHE A 42 -6.85 -8.47 -5.59
N GLY A 43 -5.75 -8.35 -4.84
CA GLY A 43 -5.36 -7.08 -4.27
C GLY A 43 -4.36 -7.21 -3.15
N ILE A 44 -4.63 -6.48 -2.06
CA ILE A 44 -3.68 -6.28 -0.97
C ILE A 44 -4.32 -6.55 0.38
N SER A 45 -3.51 -7.05 1.30
CA SER A 45 -3.84 -7.43 2.67
C SER A 45 -2.63 -7.19 3.59
N GLY A 46 -2.64 -7.80 4.77
CA GLY A 46 -1.64 -7.65 5.82
C GLY A 46 -2.01 -6.58 6.84
N PRO A 47 -1.29 -6.52 7.99
CA PRO A 47 -1.69 -5.72 9.15
C PRO A 47 -1.99 -4.25 8.83
N ILE A 48 -1.08 -3.57 8.12
CA ILE A 48 -1.24 -2.13 7.83
C ILE A 48 -2.33 -1.86 6.78
N VAL A 49 -2.58 -2.81 5.87
CA VAL A 49 -3.68 -2.66 4.90
C VAL A 49 -5.04 -2.87 5.57
N LEU A 50 -5.13 -3.84 6.49
CA LEU A 50 -6.35 -4.09 7.25
C LEU A 50 -6.68 -2.91 8.17
N SER A 51 -5.70 -2.35 8.85
CA SER A 51 -5.85 -1.14 9.67
C SER A 51 -6.35 0.06 8.84
N GLY A 52 -5.81 0.26 7.64
CA GLY A 52 -6.24 1.33 6.74
C GLY A 52 -7.56 1.09 5.99
N SER A 53 -8.03 -0.16 5.94
CA SER A 53 -9.18 -0.53 5.11
C SER A 53 -10.44 0.23 5.46
N ARG A 54 -10.69 0.49 6.75
CA ARG A 54 -11.85 1.27 7.21
C ARG A 54 -11.81 2.70 6.69
N SER A 55 -10.64 3.34 6.71
CA SER A 55 -10.46 4.68 6.17
C SER A 55 -10.71 4.74 4.67
N ALA A 56 -10.41 3.68 3.93
CA ALA A 56 -10.65 3.62 2.48
C ALA A 56 -12.13 3.38 2.14
N VAL A 57 -12.85 2.58 2.93
CA VAL A 57 -14.25 2.20 2.66
C VAL A 57 -15.16 3.43 2.53
N ASP A 58 -14.95 4.47 3.34
CA ASP A 58 -15.75 5.70 3.30
C ASP A 58 -15.64 6.48 1.97
N TYR A 59 -14.64 6.16 1.14
CA TYR A 59 -14.40 6.82 -0.14
C TYR A 59 -14.74 5.92 -1.35
N LEU A 60 -14.97 4.62 -1.13
CA LEU A 60 -15.40 3.70 -2.19
C LEU A 60 -16.86 4.00 -2.62
N PRO A 61 -17.22 3.78 -3.91
CA PRO A 61 -16.43 3.16 -4.97
C PRO A 61 -15.54 4.14 -5.76
N ASN A 62 -15.31 5.36 -5.25
CA ASN A 62 -14.39 6.28 -5.92
C ASN A 62 -12.95 5.74 -5.87
N GLU A 63 -12.11 6.28 -6.74
CA GLU A 63 -10.70 5.91 -6.80
C GLU A 63 -9.95 6.41 -5.56
N VAL A 64 -9.31 5.46 -4.87
CA VAL A 64 -8.39 5.70 -3.76
C VAL A 64 -7.00 5.28 -4.23
N GLU A 65 -6.06 6.22 -4.25
CA GLU A 65 -4.67 5.94 -4.61
C GLU A 65 -4.00 5.18 -3.45
N PHE A 66 -3.33 4.08 -3.77
CA PHE A 66 -2.56 3.28 -2.82
C PHE A 66 -1.08 3.33 -3.17
N ILE A 67 -0.29 3.98 -2.33
CA ILE A 67 1.14 4.22 -2.55
C ILE A 67 1.94 3.32 -1.59
N ILE A 68 2.94 2.65 -2.12
CA ILE A 68 3.87 1.81 -1.34
C ILE A 68 5.26 2.44 -1.41
N ASP A 69 5.81 2.76 -0.25
CA ASP A 69 7.22 3.07 -0.10
C ASP A 69 7.95 1.80 0.38
N LEU A 70 8.78 1.23 -0.51
CA LEU A 70 9.52 0.00 -0.25
C LEU A 70 10.70 0.20 0.70
N LYS A 71 11.19 1.44 0.86
CA LYS A 71 12.34 1.79 1.71
C LYS A 71 12.13 3.14 2.39
N PRO A 72 11.12 3.25 3.29
CA PRO A 72 10.76 4.52 3.92
C PRO A 72 11.81 5.07 4.89
N ALA A 73 12.79 4.24 5.26
CA ALA A 73 13.92 4.64 6.10
C ALA A 73 15.09 5.22 5.30
N LEU A 74 15.04 5.21 3.96
CA LEU A 74 16.11 5.70 3.11
C LEU A 74 15.61 6.84 2.24
N ASN A 75 16.40 7.90 2.14
CA ASN A 75 16.19 8.89 1.09
C ASN A 75 16.82 8.41 -0.24
N PHE A 76 16.50 9.09 -1.34
CA PHE A 76 16.98 8.71 -2.66
C PHE A 76 18.51 8.64 -2.76
N ASN A 77 19.24 9.56 -2.15
CA ASN A 77 20.71 9.56 -2.19
C ASN A 77 21.30 8.35 -1.44
N GLU A 78 20.65 7.90 -0.38
CA GLU A 78 21.06 6.70 0.36
C GLU A 78 20.73 5.41 -0.40
N LEU A 79 19.63 5.42 -1.16
CA LEU A 79 19.22 4.29 -1.97
C LEU A 79 20.14 4.08 -3.18
N ASP A 80 20.51 5.17 -3.87
CA ASP A 80 21.35 5.15 -5.08
C ASP A 80 22.78 4.63 -4.83
N ARG A 81 23.26 4.73 -3.58
CA ARG A 81 24.60 4.27 -3.17
C ARG A 81 24.70 2.76 -2.93
N ARG A 82 23.66 1.97 -3.20
CA ARG A 82 23.61 0.51 -2.98
C ARG A 82 23.49 -0.23 -4.30
#